data_AF-A0AAV4HF07-F1
#
_entry.id   AF-A0AAV4HF07-F1
#
_cell.length_a   1.000
_cell.length_b   1.000
_cell.length_c   1.000
_cell.angle_alpha   90.00
_cell.angle_beta   90.00
_cell.angle_gamma   90.00
#
_symmetry.space_group_name_H-M   'P 1'
#
loop_
_entity.id
_entity.type
_entity.pdbx_description
1 polymer ?
#
loop_
_entity_poly.entity_id
_entity_poly.type
_entity_poly.pdbx_seq_one_letter_code
_entity_poly.pdbx_strand_id
1 'polypeptide(L)'
;MFRNTEIITKVDIGSDHRMVRSTVCVNKKLMRLKRIKKRKPLKIDARQLEKVTHTFQLNLQNRFEALRNKIPSIEFLNDIITKSAMELTEKPTETEKDINEEDKIIEELERRRKELRKKEIKTGY
;
A
#
# COMPACT_ATOMS: atom_id res chain seq x y z
N MET A 1 -2.72 -18.98 8.24
CA MET A 1 -3.47 -19.96 9.04
C MET A 1 -2.58 -20.37 10.20
N PHE A 2 -3.05 -20.17 11.43
CA PHE A 2 -2.35 -20.60 12.63
C PHE A 2 -2.41 -22.13 12.68
N ARG A 3 -1.25 -22.79 12.85
CA ARG A 3 -1.17 -24.25 12.90
C ARG A 3 -1.36 -24.72 14.34
N ASN A 4 -0.59 -24.16 15.26
CA ASN A 4 -0.63 -24.50 16.69
C ASN A 4 -0.62 -23.23 17.53
N THR A 5 -1.33 -23.25 18.66
CA THR A 5 -1.35 -22.19 19.68
C THR A 5 -1.18 -22.83 21.04
N GLU A 6 -0.14 -22.45 21.78
CA GLU A 6 0.22 -23.02 23.07
C GLU A 6 0.41 -21.92 24.10
N ILE A 7 -0.13 -22.11 25.30
CA ILE A 7 0.07 -21.18 26.41
C ILE A 7 1.40 -21.52 27.08
N ILE A 8 2.28 -20.52 27.22
CA ILE A 8 3.53 -20.68 27.95
C ILE A 8 3.24 -20.50 29.44
N THR A 9 3.27 -21.60 30.19
CA THR A 9 2.87 -21.64 31.61
C THR A 9 4.02 -21.38 32.59
N LYS A 10 5.27 -21.47 32.14
CA LYS A 10 6.48 -21.38 32.98
C LYS A 10 7.19 -20.04 32.86
N VAL A 11 6.46 -18.93 32.87
CA VAL A 11 7.08 -17.60 32.91
C VAL A 11 6.41 -16.79 33.98
N ASP A 12 7.21 -16.44 35.00
CA ASP A 12 6.82 -15.51 36.04
C ASP A 12 7.10 -14.09 35.53
N ILE A 13 6.15 -13.62 34.73
CA ILE A 13 6.05 -12.22 34.33
C ILE A 13 4.98 -11.67 35.24
N GLY A 14 5.25 -10.61 36.00
CA GLY A 14 4.26 -9.90 36.83
C GLY A 14 3.16 -9.21 36.02
N SER A 15 2.73 -9.82 34.92
CA SER A 15 1.61 -9.46 34.07
C SER A 15 0.46 -10.43 34.36
N ASP A 16 -0.72 -9.86 34.46
CA ASP A 16 -2.02 -10.53 34.51
C ASP A 16 -2.37 -11.32 33.23
N HIS A 17 -1.61 -11.11 32.14
CA HIS A 17 -1.84 -11.77 30.85
C HIS A 17 -0.90 -12.96 30.63
N ARG A 18 -1.46 -14.10 30.19
CA ARG A 18 -0.68 -15.30 29.86
C ARG A 18 -0.01 -15.17 28.49
N MET A 19 1.27 -15.52 28.41
CA MET A 19 1.94 -15.61 27.13
C MET A 19 1.42 -16.79 26.30
N VAL A 20 1.17 -16.53 25.02
CA VAL A 20 0.76 -17.53 24.05
C VAL A 20 1.76 -17.57 22.91
N ARG A 21 2.21 -18.77 22.56
CA ARG A 21 3.06 -19.06 21.42
C ARG A 21 2.20 -19.60 20.30
N SER A 22 2.41 -19.14 19.08
CA SER A 22 1.74 -19.74 17.93
C SER A 22 2.67 -19.92 16.74
N THR A 23 2.48 -21.01 16.01
CA THR A 23 3.16 -21.26 14.75
C THR A 23 2.24 -20.90 13.59
N VAL A 24 2.68 -19.93 12.77
CA VAL A 24 1.93 -19.48 11.60
C VAL A 24 2.63 -19.94 10.33
N CYS A 25 1.89 -20.64 9.46
CA CYS A 25 2.37 -20.89 8.11
C CYS A 25 1.98 -19.72 7.21
N VAL A 26 3.00 -19.02 6.71
CA VAL A 26 2.82 -17.87 5.82
C VAL A 26 3.50 -18.17 4.49
N ASN A 27 2.75 -18.06 3.39
CA ASN A 27 3.31 -18.12 2.05
C ASN A 27 4.08 -16.82 1.77
N LYS A 28 5.39 -16.85 2.01
CA LYS A 28 6.29 -15.69 1.86
C LYS A 28 6.28 -15.10 0.45
N LYS A 29 6.18 -15.95 -0.59
CA LYS A 29 6.13 -15.53 -2.00
C LYS A 29 4.87 -14.71 -2.29
N LEU A 30 3.71 -15.18 -1.83
CA LEU A 30 2.44 -14.47 -2.00
C LEU A 30 2.41 -13.15 -1.21
N MET A 31 2.91 -13.15 0.03
CA MET A 31 3.00 -11.93 0.84
C MET A 31 3.88 -10.87 0.18
N ARG A 32 5.03 -11.28 -0.37
CA ARG A 32 5.92 -10.40 -1.13
C ARG A 32 5.23 -9.83 -2.37
N LEU A 33 4.53 -10.65 -3.15
CA LEU A 33 3.80 -10.21 -4.32
C LEU A 33 2.67 -9.22 -3.97
N LYS A 34 1.93 -9.47 -2.89
CA LYS A 34 0.89 -8.55 -2.40
C LYS A 34 1.48 -7.22 -1.92
N ARG A 35 2.68 -7.21 -1.33
CA ARG A 35 3.39 -5.97 -0.99
C ARG A 35 3.88 -5.21 -2.22
N ILE A 36 4.45 -5.90 -3.21
CA ILE A 36 4.96 -5.27 -4.44
C ILE A 36 3.83 -4.63 -5.26
N LYS A 37 2.64 -5.28 -5.33
CA LYS A 37 1.49 -4.74 -6.05
C LYS A 37 0.89 -3.47 -5.42
N LYS A 38 1.17 -3.17 -4.15
CA LYS A 38 0.69 -1.96 -3.48
C LYS A 38 1.53 -0.70 -3.77
N ARG A 39 2.66 -0.79 -4.50
CA ARG A 39 3.62 0.32 -4.65
C ARG A 39 3.98 0.72 -6.08
N LYS A 40 3.16 0.40 -7.07
CA LYS A 40 3.22 1.18 -8.30
C LYS A 40 2.12 2.22 -8.23
N PRO A 41 2.41 3.48 -7.82
CA PRO A 41 1.54 4.56 -8.23
C PRO A 41 1.37 4.39 -9.73
N LEU A 42 0.13 4.27 -10.17
CA LEU A 42 -0.18 4.38 -11.59
C LEU A 42 0.40 5.73 -12.01
N LYS A 43 1.55 5.70 -12.71
CA LYS A 43 2.05 6.89 -13.38
C LYS A 43 1.07 7.15 -14.52
N ILE A 44 -0.02 7.82 -14.19
CA ILE A 44 -0.96 8.31 -15.17
C ILE A 44 -0.22 9.43 -15.89
N ASP A 45 0.18 9.18 -17.13
CA ASP A 45 0.74 10.21 -17.98
C ASP A 45 -0.37 11.21 -18.31
N ALA A 46 -0.31 12.41 -17.72
CA ALA A 46 -1.31 13.46 -17.91
C ALA A 46 -1.53 13.80 -19.39
N ARG A 47 -0.50 13.65 -20.23
CA ARG A 47 -0.59 13.88 -21.69
C ARG A 47 -1.35 12.78 -22.42
N GLN A 48 -1.26 11.54 -21.93
CA GLN A 48 -2.10 10.46 -22.44
C GLN A 48 -3.52 10.59 -21.93
N LEU A 49 -3.71 11.06 -20.70
CA LEU A 49 -5.04 11.30 -20.15
C LEU A 49 -5.78 12.36 -20.97
N GLU A 50 -5.15 13.49 -21.30
CA GLU A 50 -5.72 14.53 -22.18
C GLU A 50 -6.18 13.98 -23.54
N LYS A 51 -5.37 13.15 -24.19
CA LYS A 51 -5.71 12.55 -25.49
C LYS A 51 -6.90 11.59 -25.44
N VAL A 52 -7.14 10.99 -24.28
CA VAL A 52 -8.15 9.95 -24.08
C VAL A 52 -9.36 10.52 -23.30
N THR A 53 -9.35 11.81 -22.93
CA THR A 53 -10.46 12.47 -22.20
C THR A 53 -11.79 12.27 -22.90
N HIS A 54 -11.86 12.56 -24.20
CA HIS A 54 -13.10 12.44 -24.98
C HIS A 54 -13.61 10.98 -25.03
N THR A 55 -12.72 10.02 -25.28
CA THR A 55 -13.12 8.60 -25.35
C THR A 55 -13.47 8.04 -23.98
N PHE A 56 -12.82 8.52 -22.92
CA PHE A 56 -13.15 8.20 -21.53
C PHE A 56 -14.51 8.77 -21.12
N GLN A 57 -14.80 10.03 -21.44
CA GLN A 57 -16.10 10.66 -21.19
C GLN A 57 -17.22 9.97 -21.95
N LEU A 58 -17.00 9.61 -23.22
CA LEU A 58 -17.98 8.87 -24.02
C LEU A 58 -18.25 7.47 -23.44
N ASN A 59 -17.20 6.75 -23.02
CA ASN A 59 -17.35 5.45 -22.38
C ASN A 59 -18.06 5.55 -21.01
N LEU A 60 -17.79 6.59 -20.24
CA LEU A 60 -18.52 6.89 -19.01
C LEU A 60 -20.00 7.12 -19.32
N GLN A 61 -20.30 7.99 -20.27
CA GLN A 61 -21.66 8.33 -20.66
C GLN A 61 -22.45 7.09 -21.10
N ASN A 62 -21.85 6.24 -21.94
CA ASN A 62 -22.46 4.99 -22.39
C ASN A 62 -22.68 3.99 -21.24
N ARG A 63 -21.76 3.92 -20.28
CA ARG A 63 -21.84 3.00 -19.14
C ARG A 63 -22.88 3.43 -18.11
N PHE A 64 -23.10 4.73 -17.96
CA PHE A 64 -24.11 5.31 -17.09
C PHE A 64 -25.44 5.62 -17.81
N GLU A 65 -25.54 5.36 -19.11
CA GLU A 65 -26.77 5.52 -19.89
C GLU A 65 -27.92 4.66 -19.34
N ALA A 66 -27.61 3.43 -18.89
CA ALA A 66 -28.56 2.56 -18.20
C ALA A 66 -29.10 3.14 -16.88
N LEU A 67 -28.40 4.12 -16.31
CA LEU A 67 -28.78 4.81 -15.07
C LEU A 67 -29.41 6.18 -15.34
N ARG A 68 -29.46 6.64 -16.61
CA ARG A 68 -29.99 7.94 -17.02
C ARG A 68 -31.43 8.18 -16.58
N ASN A 69 -32.24 7.13 -16.51
CA ASN A 69 -33.65 7.22 -16.09
C ASN A 69 -33.86 7.12 -14.58
N LYS A 70 -32.79 6.85 -13.80
CA LYS A 70 -32.84 6.70 -12.33
C LYS A 70 -32.21 7.87 -11.59
N ILE A 71 -31.62 8.83 -12.30
CA ILE A 71 -30.81 9.89 -11.71
C ILE A 71 -31.37 11.26 -12.11
N PRO A 72 -31.64 12.18 -11.16
CA PRO A 72 -32.37 13.42 -11.44
C PRO A 72 -31.63 14.42 -12.34
N SER A 73 -30.28 14.40 -12.38
CA SER A 73 -29.48 15.21 -13.30
C SER A 73 -28.03 14.70 -13.36
N ILE A 74 -27.44 14.67 -14.57
CA ILE A 74 -26.04 14.28 -14.83
C ILE A 74 -25.06 15.35 -14.31
N GLU A 75 -25.48 16.63 -14.28
CA GLU A 75 -24.65 17.74 -13.82
C GLU A 75 -24.34 17.63 -12.32
N PHE A 76 -25.32 17.18 -11.53
CA PHE A 76 -25.14 16.96 -10.08
C PHE A 76 -24.14 15.83 -9.79
N LEU A 77 -24.13 14.77 -10.60
CA LEU A 77 -23.16 13.69 -10.48
C LEU A 77 -21.75 14.14 -10.85
N ASN A 78 -21.61 14.91 -11.93
CA ASN A 78 -20.30 15.41 -12.35
C ASN A 78 -19.68 16.27 -11.25
N ASP A 79 -20.45 17.14 -10.60
CA ASP A 79 -20.01 17.94 -9.46
C ASP A 79 -19.61 17.11 -8.24
N ILE A 80 -20.31 16.02 -7.95
CA ILE A 80 -19.96 15.11 -6.86
C ILE A 80 -18.66 14.36 -7.18
N ILE A 81 -18.50 13.88 -8.41
CA ILE A 81 -17.33 13.11 -8.83
C ILE A 81 -16.09 14.01 -8.85
N THR A 82 -16.18 15.24 -9.38
CA THR A 82 -15.07 16.20 -9.38
C THR A 82 -14.70 16.64 -7.97
N LYS A 83 -15.68 16.97 -7.10
CA LYS A 83 -15.40 17.28 -5.70
C LYS A 83 -14.72 16.11 -4.97
N SER A 84 -15.21 14.88 -5.17
CA SER A 84 -14.63 13.69 -4.54
C SER A 84 -13.21 13.40 -5.05
N ALA A 85 -12.94 13.64 -6.33
CA ALA A 85 -11.62 13.48 -6.91
C ALA A 85 -10.63 14.53 -6.38
N MET A 86 -11.07 15.79 -6.22
CA MET A 86 -10.24 16.87 -5.67
C MET A 86 -9.92 16.63 -4.18
N GLU A 87 -10.88 16.19 -3.37
CA GLU A 87 -10.65 15.85 -1.96
C GLU A 87 -9.64 14.71 -1.78
N LEU A 88 -9.56 13.77 -2.73
CA LEU A 88 -8.58 12.68 -2.73
C LEU A 88 -7.18 13.14 -3.17
N THR A 89 -7.07 14.20 -3.96
CA THR A 89 -5.79 14.77 -4.39
C THR A 89 -5.20 15.78 -3.41
N GLU A 90 -6.03 16.48 -2.64
CA GLU A 90 -5.57 17.52 -1.69
C GLU A 90 -5.16 16.97 -0.32
N LYS A 91 -5.57 15.74 0.03
CA LYS A 91 -5.09 15.07 1.23
C LYS A 91 -3.83 14.27 0.86
N PRO A 92 -2.61 14.72 1.22
CA PRO A 92 -1.47 13.81 1.21
C PRO A 92 -1.84 12.68 2.16
N THR A 93 -2.17 11.52 1.59
CA THR A 93 -2.43 10.31 2.37
C THR A 93 -1.24 10.12 3.30
N GLU A 94 -1.48 9.88 4.60
CA GLU A 94 -0.44 9.64 5.63
C GLU A 94 0.65 8.65 5.16
N THR A 95 0.27 7.80 4.20
CA THR A 95 1.13 6.90 3.44
C THR A 95 2.36 7.55 2.78
N GLU A 96 2.32 8.82 2.35
CA GLU A 96 3.49 9.47 1.71
C GLU A 96 4.60 9.82 2.72
N LYS A 97 4.24 10.13 3.97
CA LYS A 97 5.21 10.39 5.04
C LYS A 97 5.89 9.09 5.48
N ASP A 98 5.10 8.01 5.61
CA ASP A 98 5.60 6.70 5.99
C ASP A 98 6.54 6.08 4.95
N ILE A 99 6.27 6.30 3.65
CA ILE A 99 7.16 5.82 2.57
C ILE A 99 8.54 6.49 2.66
N ASN A 100 8.59 7.79 2.99
CA ASN A 100 9.84 8.55 3.08
C ASN A 100 10.70 8.12 4.29
N GLU A 101 10.07 7.79 5.42
CA GLU A 101 10.80 7.25 6.58
C GLU A 101 11.33 5.83 6.34
N GLU A 102 10.52 4.96 5.73
CA GLU A 102 10.96 3.60 5.39
C GLU A 102 12.12 3.61 4.38
N ASP A 103 12.09 4.49 3.37
CA ASP A 103 13.16 4.58 2.37
C ASP A 103 14.48 5.06 2.99
N LYS A 104 14.43 6.00 3.96
CA LYS A 104 15.60 6.42 4.75
C LYS A 104 16.19 5.28 5.58
N ILE A 105 15.34 4.49 6.24
CA ILE A 105 15.76 3.33 7.04
C ILE A 105 16.42 2.26 6.14
N ILE A 106 15.86 2.03 4.95
CA ILE A 106 16.42 1.07 3.98
C ILE A 106 17.81 1.53 3.53
N GLU A 107 17.98 2.81 3.19
CA GLU A 107 19.26 3.37 2.76
C GLU A 107 20.34 3.25 3.86
N GLU A 108 19.99 3.51 5.11
CA GLU A 108 20.91 3.38 6.24
C GLU A 108 21.34 1.92 6.48
N LEU A 109 20.41 0.97 6.38
CA LEU A 109 20.71 -0.46 6.51
C LEU A 109 21.60 -0.98 5.37
N GLU A 110 21.43 -0.47 4.15
CA GLU A 110 22.30 -0.81 3.02
C GLU A 110 23.72 -0.26 3.20
N ARG A 111 23.86 0.96 3.71
CA ARG A 111 25.17 1.54 4.05
C ARG A 111 25.89 0.68 5.09
N ARG A 112 25.20 0.31 6.16
CA ARG A 112 25.75 -0.54 7.24
C ARG A 112 26.16 -1.93 6.75
N ARG A 113 25.38 -2.54 5.84
CA ARG A 113 25.76 -3.81 5.20
C ARG A 113 27.01 -3.70 4.35
N LYS A 114 27.18 -2.61 3.60
CA LYS A 114 28.40 -2.37 2.81
C LYS A 114 29.63 -2.18 3.70
N GLU A 115 29.49 -1.47 4.81
CA GLU A 115 30.57 -1.28 5.79
C GLU A 115 30.99 -2.59 6.46
N LEU A 116 30.03 -3.43 6.86
CA LEU A 116 30.31 -4.73 7.45
C LEU A 116 31.02 -5.66 6.46
N ARG A 117 30.57 -5.71 5.19
CA ARG A 117 31.27 -6.46 4.14
C ARG A 117 32.71 -5.97 3.91
N LYS A 118 32.93 -4.66 3.93
CA LYS A 118 34.29 -4.09 3.81
C LYS A 118 35.17 -4.44 5.02
N LYS A 119 34.60 -4.54 6.21
CA LYS A 119 35.31 -4.97 7.42
C LYS A 119 35.62 -6.47 7.37
N GLU A 120 34.67 -7.30 6.97
CA GLU A 120 34.86 -8.75 6.79
C GLU A 120 35.96 -9.06 5.76
N ILE A 121 36.01 -8.33 4.65
CA ILE A 121 37.09 -8.43 3.64
C ILE A 121 38.45 -7.98 4.20
N LYS A 122 38.47 -7.06 5.18
CA LYS A 122 39.70 -6.59 5.85
C LYS A 122 40.17 -7.50 6.99
N THR A 123 39.30 -8.33 7.56
CA THR A 123 39.60 -9.22 8.69
C THR A 123 39.71 -10.70 8.33
N GLY A 124 39.42 -11.07 7.08
CA GLY A 124 39.77 -12.38 6.54
C GLY A 124 41.20 -12.38 6.03
N TYR A 125 42.10 -13.00 6.81
CA TYR A 125 43.50 -13.39 6.52
C TYR A 125 44.23 -12.68 5.36
#